data_AF-A0A2M7WM44-F1
#
_entry.id   AF-A0A2M7WM44-F1
#
_cell.length_a   1.000
_cell.length_b   1.000
_cell.length_c   1.000
_cell.angle_alpha   90.00
_cell.angle_beta   90.00
_cell.angle_gamma   90.00
#
_symmetry.space_group_name_H-M   'P 1'
#
loop_
_entity.id
_entity.type
_entity.pdbx_description
1 polymer ?
#
loop_
_entity_poly.entity_id
_entity_poly.type
_entity_poly.pdbx_seq_one_letter_code
_entity_poly.pdbx_strand_id
1 'polypeptide(L)'
;MANIPSKVYERLSLGIKKFQLILATAKSRDVNESDTVIIVTDMLSEIFGYDKYSEITSEFSIRSTYCDLATKLNGKLQLLIETKAIGLELKDNYIKQAVDYAANQGVDFVVLTNGIIWKAFKVSFTKPINQEMVFEIDFLKLGPRNIDDIEKLFLISKEGWMKSTLYDFLSQKQALSRFFLGAMILSDSVIHVIKRELRKISPDIKITSEQIKNVVYQEVLKREVVEGEKAEEAKKKVNKALSKFSKSKVIKKNVSSEEEKINEQVQNNEQVEG
;
A
#
# COMPACT_ATOMS: atom_id res chain seq x y z
N MET A 1 -8.93 9.09 -2.14
CA MET A 1 -8.12 10.16 -2.72
C MET A 1 -7.41 10.88 -1.60
N ALA A 2 -6.09 10.99 -1.71
CA ALA A 2 -5.29 11.65 -0.69
C ALA A 2 -5.59 13.15 -0.74
N ASN A 3 -5.80 13.81 0.41
CA ASN A 3 -5.96 15.26 0.42
C ASN A 3 -4.59 15.93 0.24
N ILE A 4 -4.28 16.30 -1.01
CA ILE A 4 -3.02 16.95 -1.42
C ILE A 4 -3.15 18.47 -1.20
N PRO A 5 -2.32 19.08 -0.34
CA PRO A 5 -2.34 20.54 -0.16
C PRO A 5 -2.03 21.27 -1.46
N SER A 6 -2.68 22.40 -1.74
CA SER A 6 -2.53 23.15 -3.00
C SER A 6 -1.07 23.49 -3.33
N LYS A 7 -0.28 23.89 -2.33
CA LYS A 7 1.16 24.18 -2.51
C LYS A 7 1.95 22.94 -2.99
N VAL A 8 1.59 21.75 -2.49
CA VAL A 8 2.24 20.50 -2.91
C VAL A 8 1.78 20.13 -4.31
N TYR A 9 0.49 20.26 -4.61
CA TYR A 9 -0.04 20.04 -5.95
C TYR A 9 0.66 20.92 -7.00
N GLU A 10 0.82 22.22 -6.72
CA GLU A 10 1.52 23.14 -7.61
C GLU A 10 2.99 22.74 -7.82
N ARG A 11 3.71 22.39 -6.74
CA ARG A 11 5.10 21.91 -6.83
C ARG A 11 5.21 20.66 -7.69
N LEU A 12 4.35 19.66 -7.47
CA LEU A 12 4.35 18.42 -8.25
C LEU A 12 4.03 18.68 -9.74
N SER A 13 3.02 19.51 -10.02
CA SER A 13 2.60 19.89 -11.38
C SER A 13 3.70 20.61 -12.16
N LEU A 14 4.37 21.58 -11.53
CA LEU A 14 5.49 22.30 -12.12
C LEU A 14 6.73 21.41 -12.26
N GLY A 15 6.98 20.56 -11.27
CA GLY A 15 8.04 19.56 -11.25
C GLY A 15 7.96 18.60 -12.45
N ILE A 16 6.77 18.08 -12.76
CA ILE A 16 6.54 17.24 -13.95
C ILE A 16 7.04 17.96 -15.22
N LYS A 17 6.59 19.20 -15.46
CA LYS A 17 6.95 19.94 -16.67
C LYS A 17 8.46 20.18 -16.79
N LYS A 18 9.10 20.59 -15.68
CA LYS A 18 10.54 20.86 -15.64
C LYS A 18 11.34 19.59 -15.91
N PHE A 19 11.05 18.52 -15.17
CA PHE A 19 11.88 17.32 -15.21
C PHE A 19 11.59 16.41 -16.40
N GLN A 20 10.42 16.49 -17.03
CA GLN A 20 10.20 15.81 -18.32
C GLN A 20 11.19 16.29 -19.40
N LEU A 21 11.47 17.59 -19.48
CA LEU A 21 12.45 18.13 -20.43
C LEU A 21 13.89 17.70 -20.08
N ILE A 22 14.24 17.75 -18.80
CA ILE A 22 15.56 17.33 -18.29
C ILE A 22 15.80 15.85 -18.59
N LEU A 23 14.84 14.99 -18.24
CA LEU A 23 14.92 13.54 -18.45
C LEU A 23 14.95 13.19 -19.95
N ALA A 24 14.16 13.86 -20.78
CA ALA A 24 14.21 13.64 -22.23
C ALA A 24 15.59 13.99 -22.82
N THR A 25 16.19 15.09 -22.36
CA THR A 25 17.52 15.52 -22.79
C THR A 25 18.62 14.61 -22.27
N ALA A 26 18.53 14.18 -21.02
CA ALA A 26 19.46 13.24 -20.42
C ALA A 26 19.39 11.88 -21.12
N LYS A 27 18.19 11.42 -21.48
CA LYS A 27 17.97 10.19 -22.24
C LYS A 27 18.57 10.27 -23.64
N SER A 28 18.40 11.40 -24.35
CA SER A 28 18.96 11.55 -25.70
C SER A 28 20.48 11.60 -25.72
N ARG A 29 21.10 11.98 -24.61
CA ARG A 29 22.56 11.96 -24.40
C ARG A 29 23.09 10.65 -23.81
N ASP A 30 22.19 9.72 -23.48
CA ASP A 30 22.50 8.43 -22.83
C ASP A 30 23.42 8.59 -21.61
N VAL A 31 23.03 9.47 -20.67
CA VAL A 31 23.87 9.76 -19.49
C VAL A 31 24.03 8.55 -18.58
N ASN A 32 25.19 8.46 -17.93
CA ASN A 32 25.55 7.34 -17.07
C ASN A 32 24.76 7.35 -15.74
N GLU A 33 25.01 6.34 -14.90
CA GLU A 33 24.36 6.17 -13.60
C GLU A 33 24.63 7.34 -12.64
N SER A 34 25.88 7.82 -12.54
CA SER A 34 26.25 8.95 -11.67
C SER A 34 25.54 10.24 -12.06
N ASP A 35 25.45 10.56 -13.35
CA ASP A 35 24.70 11.70 -13.85
C ASP A 35 23.19 11.54 -13.58
N THR A 36 22.68 10.31 -13.70
CA THR A 36 21.28 10.00 -13.38
C THR A 36 20.99 10.19 -11.89
N VAL A 37 21.91 9.79 -11.00
CA VAL A 37 21.81 10.02 -9.54
C VAL A 37 21.71 11.51 -9.21
N ILE A 38 22.45 12.37 -9.92
CA ILE A 38 22.34 13.83 -9.75
C ILE A 38 20.92 14.31 -10.11
N ILE A 39 20.39 13.88 -11.26
CA ILE A 39 19.03 14.25 -11.67
C ILE A 39 17.99 13.74 -10.66
N VAL A 40 18.12 12.50 -10.19
CA VAL A 40 17.23 11.90 -9.19
C VAL A 40 17.30 12.67 -7.86
N THR A 41 18.48 13.09 -7.44
CA THR A 41 18.67 13.94 -6.25
C THR A 41 17.93 15.26 -6.38
N ASP A 42 18.01 15.90 -7.55
CA ASP A 42 17.29 17.14 -7.82
C ASP A 42 15.77 16.91 -7.87
N MET A 43 15.30 15.77 -8.40
CA MET A 43 13.89 15.38 -8.34
C MET A 43 13.41 15.19 -6.90
N LEU A 44 14.19 14.50 -6.06
CA LEU A 44 13.90 14.32 -4.62
C LEU A 44 13.75 15.67 -3.91
N SER A 45 14.58 16.64 -4.25
CA SER A 45 14.48 17.94 -3.62
C SER A 45 13.34 18.80 -4.18
N GLU A 46 13.31 18.99 -5.49
CA GLU A 46 12.43 19.97 -6.13
C GLU A 46 10.99 19.48 -6.33
N ILE A 47 10.80 18.18 -6.57
CA ILE A 47 9.47 17.58 -6.77
C ILE A 47 8.97 17.03 -5.44
N PHE A 48 9.75 16.13 -4.85
CA PHE A 48 9.32 15.36 -3.68
C PHE A 48 9.49 16.14 -2.36
N GLY A 49 10.16 17.30 -2.39
CA GLY A 49 10.16 18.27 -1.29
C GLY A 49 11.13 17.94 -0.16
N TYR A 50 12.10 17.07 -0.39
CA TYR A 50 13.14 16.75 0.58
C TYR A 50 14.23 17.82 0.59
N ASP A 51 14.73 18.17 1.76
CA ASP A 51 15.90 19.04 1.86
C ASP A 51 17.16 18.31 1.39
N LYS A 52 17.87 18.90 0.42
CA LYS A 52 19.02 18.27 -0.24
C LYS A 52 20.21 18.01 0.70
N TYR A 53 20.34 18.77 1.78
CA TYR A 53 21.50 18.70 2.67
C TYR A 53 21.26 17.89 3.94
N SER A 54 20.00 17.82 4.38
CA SER A 54 19.65 17.20 5.67
C SER A 54 18.74 15.98 5.55
N GLU A 55 18.00 15.84 4.46
CA GLU A 55 16.98 14.79 4.29
C GLU A 55 17.27 13.83 3.14
N ILE A 56 18.20 14.17 2.25
CA ILE A 56 18.75 13.28 1.23
C ILE A 56 20.17 12.91 1.63
N THR A 57 20.48 11.62 1.65
CA THR A 57 21.84 11.14 1.89
C THR A 57 22.28 10.25 0.74
N SER A 58 23.46 10.53 0.21
CA SER A 58 24.25 9.58 -0.57
C SER A 58 25.05 8.69 0.38
N GLU A 59 25.32 7.46 0.00
CA GLU A 59 26.27 6.55 0.68
C GLU A 59 26.02 6.29 2.18
N PHE A 60 25.00 5.49 2.52
CA PHE A 60 24.92 4.91 3.86
C PHE A 60 25.65 3.57 3.90
N SER A 61 26.97 3.59 4.08
CA SER A 61 27.79 2.38 4.12
C SER A 61 27.72 1.68 5.49
N ILE A 62 27.20 0.45 5.55
CA ILE A 62 27.56 -0.53 6.58
C ILE A 62 27.62 -1.93 5.94
N ARG A 63 28.81 -2.55 5.92
CA ARG A 63 29.07 -3.94 5.48
C ARG A 63 28.83 -4.23 3.98
N SER A 64 29.45 -3.44 3.10
CA SER A 64 29.70 -3.79 1.69
C SER A 64 28.49 -3.88 0.75
N THR A 65 27.32 -3.39 1.17
CA THR A 65 26.14 -3.25 0.29
C THR A 65 25.68 -1.79 0.33
N TYR A 66 25.46 -1.20 -0.84
CA TYR A 66 25.14 0.22 -1.01
C TYR A 66 23.76 0.38 -1.63
N CYS A 67 23.05 1.45 -1.30
CA CYS A 67 22.04 2.04 -2.16
C CYS A 67 22.51 3.46 -2.51
N ASP A 68 22.24 3.91 -3.72
CA ASP A 68 22.76 5.20 -4.21
C ASP A 68 22.29 6.39 -3.36
N LEU A 69 21.00 6.38 -3.01
CA LEU A 69 20.35 7.45 -2.28
C LEU A 69 19.43 6.89 -1.20
N ALA A 70 19.22 7.66 -0.14
CA ALA A 70 18.18 7.41 0.83
C ALA A 70 17.53 8.71 1.29
N THR A 71 16.25 8.65 1.65
CA THR A 71 15.56 9.75 2.32
C THR A 71 15.51 9.50 3.82
N LYS A 72 15.73 10.58 4.58
CA LYS A 72 15.80 10.57 6.04
C LYS A 72 14.97 11.72 6.58
N LEU A 73 14.09 11.42 7.54
CA LEU A 73 13.30 12.43 8.24
C LEU A 73 13.54 12.28 9.74
N ASN A 74 13.81 13.40 10.43
CA ASN A 74 14.06 13.43 11.87
C ASN A 74 15.08 12.37 12.35
N GLY A 75 16.18 12.21 11.64
CA GLY A 75 17.19 11.23 12.05
C GLY A 75 16.93 9.78 11.58
N LYS A 76 15.77 9.47 10.99
CA LYS A 76 15.37 8.09 10.65
C LYS A 76 15.28 7.88 9.14
N LEU A 77 15.86 6.80 8.63
CA LEU A 77 15.73 6.37 7.24
C LEU A 77 14.27 6.02 6.92
N GLN A 78 13.81 6.42 5.74
CA GLN A 78 12.42 6.27 5.29
C GLN A 78 12.34 5.47 3.99
N LEU A 79 13.08 5.89 2.96
CA LEU A 79 13.15 5.23 1.66
C LEU A 79 14.60 4.97 1.30
N LEU A 80 14.85 3.83 0.68
CA LEU A 80 16.11 3.50 0.02
C LEU A 80 15.87 3.54 -1.48
N ILE A 81 16.80 4.13 -2.22
CA ILE A 81 16.62 4.42 -3.64
C ILE A 81 17.85 3.89 -4.38
N GLU A 82 17.60 2.88 -5.20
CA GLU A 82 18.55 2.31 -6.14
C GLU A 82 18.35 2.99 -7.49
N THR A 83 19.40 3.62 -7.99
CA THR A 83 19.42 4.33 -9.26
C THR A 83 20.20 3.52 -10.31
N LYS A 84 19.80 3.65 -11.57
CA LYS A 84 20.48 3.04 -12.72
C LYS A 84 20.67 4.09 -13.80
N ALA A 85 21.55 3.82 -14.76
CA ALA A 85 21.72 4.68 -15.93
C ALA A 85 20.39 4.91 -16.67
N ILE A 86 20.18 6.13 -17.20
CA ILE A 86 18.88 6.57 -17.73
C ILE A 86 18.32 5.70 -18.87
N GLY A 87 19.21 5.14 -19.70
CA GLY A 87 18.86 4.26 -20.82
C GLY A 87 18.62 2.80 -20.41
N LEU A 88 18.95 2.41 -19.17
CA LEU A 88 18.88 1.03 -18.73
C LEU A 88 17.44 0.62 -18.42
N GLU A 89 17.04 -0.54 -18.94
CA GLU A 89 15.78 -1.18 -18.56
C GLU A 89 15.85 -1.72 -17.12
N LEU A 90 14.87 -1.34 -16.29
CA LEU A 90 14.82 -1.72 -14.88
C LEU A 90 14.31 -3.15 -14.69
N LYS A 91 15.23 -4.09 -14.47
CA LYS A 91 14.95 -5.50 -14.14
C LYS A 91 14.83 -5.72 -12.63
N ASP A 92 14.01 -6.71 -12.24
CA ASP A 92 13.73 -7.01 -10.84
C ASP A 92 14.96 -7.47 -10.04
N ASN A 93 15.98 -8.04 -10.69
CA ASN A 93 17.22 -8.44 -10.03
C ASN A 93 18.04 -7.25 -9.52
N TYR A 94 17.87 -6.05 -10.08
CA TYR A 94 18.58 -4.85 -9.65
C TYR A 94 18.14 -4.37 -8.26
N ILE A 95 16.92 -4.70 -7.82
CA ILE A 95 16.45 -4.24 -6.50
C ILE A 95 16.95 -5.11 -5.34
N LYS A 96 17.56 -6.27 -5.63
CA LYS A 96 17.93 -7.25 -4.61
C LYS A 96 18.84 -6.66 -3.54
N GLN A 97 19.87 -5.92 -3.93
CA GLN A 97 20.82 -5.31 -3.00
C GLN A 97 20.13 -4.32 -2.06
N ALA A 98 19.28 -3.44 -2.62
CA ALA A 98 18.53 -2.48 -1.83
C ALA A 98 17.47 -3.13 -0.93
N VAL A 99 16.84 -4.24 -1.35
CA VAL A 99 15.93 -5.04 -0.51
C VAL A 99 16.66 -5.70 0.65
N ASP A 100 17.81 -6.31 0.40
CA ASP A 100 18.64 -6.94 1.43
C ASP A 100 19.11 -5.89 2.45
N TYR A 101 19.49 -4.70 1.98
CA TYR A 101 19.85 -3.58 2.84
C TYR A 101 18.66 -3.07 3.66
N ALA A 102 17.49 -2.88 3.02
CA ALA A 102 16.26 -2.48 3.68
C ALA A 102 15.87 -3.44 4.81
N ALA A 103 16.00 -4.75 4.55
CA ALA A 103 15.74 -5.80 5.53
C ALA A 103 16.63 -5.69 6.78
N ASN A 104 17.91 -5.36 6.60
CA ASN A 104 18.86 -5.22 7.69
C ASN A 104 18.66 -3.93 8.51
N GLN A 105 18.20 -2.85 7.88
CA GLN A 105 17.97 -1.55 8.54
C GLN A 105 16.54 -1.37 9.06
N GLY A 106 15.65 -2.33 8.81
CA GLY A 106 14.23 -2.22 9.15
C GLY A 106 13.51 -1.14 8.34
N VAL A 107 13.96 -0.89 7.11
CA VAL A 107 13.30 0.04 6.19
C VAL A 107 12.24 -0.70 5.38
N ASP A 108 11.03 -0.17 5.41
CA ASP A 108 9.86 -0.86 4.88
C ASP A 108 9.72 -0.78 3.36
N PHE A 109 10.34 0.22 2.72
CA PHE A 109 10.14 0.54 1.31
C PHE A 109 11.43 0.87 0.58
N VAL A 110 11.49 0.43 -0.67
CA VAL A 110 12.63 0.63 -1.58
C VAL A 110 12.10 1.13 -2.93
N VAL A 111 12.86 1.99 -3.59
CA VAL A 111 12.59 2.49 -4.94
C VAL A 111 13.70 2.06 -5.88
N LEU A 112 13.36 1.52 -7.05
CA LEU A 112 14.25 1.34 -8.18
C LEU A 112 13.93 2.40 -9.24
N THR A 113 14.92 3.16 -9.69
CA THR A 113 14.70 4.19 -10.71
C THR A 113 15.85 4.35 -11.70
N ASN A 114 15.55 4.81 -12.91
CA ASN A 114 16.52 5.35 -13.86
C ASN A 114 16.23 6.83 -14.17
N GLY A 115 15.55 7.52 -13.25
CA GLY A 115 15.02 8.88 -13.42
C GLY A 115 13.70 8.93 -14.19
N ILE A 116 13.50 8.09 -15.20
CA ILE A 116 12.27 8.02 -16.00
C ILE A 116 11.26 7.06 -15.38
N ILE A 117 11.64 5.80 -15.19
CA ILE A 117 10.80 4.79 -14.58
C ILE A 117 11.08 4.76 -13.09
N TRP A 118 10.05 4.84 -12.26
CA TRP A 118 10.13 4.73 -10.81
C TRP A 118 9.27 3.56 -10.34
N LYS A 119 9.90 2.53 -9.77
CA LYS A 119 9.22 1.36 -9.20
C LYS A 119 9.39 1.36 -7.68
N ALA A 120 8.30 1.43 -6.93
CA ALA A 120 8.33 1.35 -5.47
C ALA A 120 7.94 -0.05 -4.99
N PHE A 121 8.64 -0.58 -3.99
CA PHE A 121 8.45 -1.92 -3.45
C PHE A 121 8.30 -1.87 -1.93
N LYS A 122 7.37 -2.66 -1.39
CA LYS A 122 7.26 -2.97 0.04
C LYS A 122 8.13 -4.17 0.34
N VAL A 123 9.04 -4.04 1.29
CA VAL A 123 9.87 -5.15 1.80
C VAL A 123 9.14 -5.86 2.93
N SER A 124 9.11 -7.18 2.89
CA SER A 124 8.59 -8.04 3.95
C SER A 124 9.75 -8.80 4.59
N PHE A 125 9.93 -8.61 5.90
CA PHE A 125 11.01 -9.21 6.69
C PHE A 125 10.72 -10.68 7.05
N THR A 126 10.29 -11.46 6.06
CA THR A 126 10.09 -12.91 6.16
C THR A 126 11.42 -13.65 5.93
N LYS A 127 11.40 -14.98 6.10
CA LYS A 127 12.53 -15.86 5.75
C LYS A 127 12.06 -16.85 4.66
N PRO A 128 12.43 -16.69 3.39
CA PRO A 128 13.31 -15.65 2.82
C PRO A 128 12.68 -14.25 2.82
N ILE A 129 13.51 -13.21 2.68
CA ILE A 129 13.03 -11.83 2.48
C ILE A 129 12.17 -11.81 1.22
N ASN A 130 11.06 -11.10 1.28
CA ASN A 130 10.14 -10.98 0.15
C ASN A 130 9.88 -9.50 -0.15
N GLN A 131 9.49 -9.20 -1.39
CA GLN A 131 9.14 -7.86 -1.83
C GLN A 131 7.90 -7.85 -2.72
N GLU A 132 7.07 -6.82 -2.57
CA GLU A 132 5.88 -6.59 -3.39
C GLU A 132 5.98 -5.24 -4.09
N MET A 133 5.83 -5.21 -5.42
CA MET A 133 5.73 -3.95 -6.15
C MET A 133 4.44 -3.21 -5.74
N VAL A 134 4.59 -1.99 -5.24
CA VAL A 134 3.50 -1.12 -4.79
C VAL A 134 2.93 -0.35 -5.98
N PHE A 135 3.78 0.36 -6.71
CA PHE A 135 3.40 1.10 -7.92
C PHE A 135 4.59 1.26 -8.87
N GLU A 136 4.27 1.62 -10.11
CA GLU A 136 5.22 2.04 -11.12
C GLU A 136 4.75 3.36 -11.74
N ILE A 137 5.70 4.24 -12.02
CA ILE A 137 5.51 5.51 -12.71
C ILE A 137 6.46 5.56 -13.90
N ASP A 138 5.94 5.96 -15.07
CA ASP A 138 6.74 6.46 -16.19
C ASP A 138 6.63 7.98 -16.19
N PHE A 139 7.69 8.65 -15.73
CA PHE A 139 7.70 10.09 -15.51
C PHE A 139 7.47 10.89 -16.81
N LEU A 140 7.92 10.37 -17.95
CA LEU A 140 7.73 11.00 -19.26
C LEU A 140 6.27 10.93 -19.74
N LYS A 141 5.44 10.07 -19.14
CA LYS A 141 4.01 9.92 -19.49
C LYS A 141 3.07 10.63 -18.52
N LEU A 142 3.57 11.23 -17.44
CA LEU A 142 2.74 11.91 -16.46
C LEU A 142 2.07 13.17 -17.04
N GLY A 143 0.79 13.34 -16.72
CA GLY A 143 0.04 14.55 -16.99
C GLY A 143 0.17 15.55 -15.83
N PRO A 144 0.68 16.78 -16.03
CA PRO A 144 0.86 17.75 -14.94
C PRO A 144 -0.45 18.26 -14.33
N ARG A 145 -1.60 17.96 -14.95
CA ARG A 145 -2.95 18.28 -14.44
C ARG A 145 -3.78 17.01 -14.18
N ASN A 146 -3.22 15.83 -14.40
CA ASN A 146 -3.90 14.58 -14.13
C ASN A 146 -3.82 14.29 -12.63
N ILE A 147 -4.96 14.18 -11.97
CA ILE A 147 -5.01 14.02 -10.52
C ILE A 147 -4.41 12.69 -10.06
N ASP A 148 -4.64 11.60 -10.79
CA ASP A 148 -4.14 10.26 -10.44
C ASP A 148 -2.60 10.21 -10.53
N ASP A 149 -2.04 10.90 -11.52
CA ASP A 149 -0.58 11.04 -11.70
C ASP A 149 0.05 11.85 -10.56
N ILE A 150 -0.62 12.94 -10.16
CA ILE A 150 -0.18 13.76 -9.02
C ILE A 150 -0.30 12.97 -7.71
N GLU A 151 -1.38 12.20 -7.52
CA GLU A 151 -1.53 11.31 -6.36
C GLU A 151 -0.41 10.28 -6.28
N LYS A 152 -0.01 9.66 -7.40
CA LYS A 152 1.11 8.72 -7.42
C LYS A 152 2.44 9.37 -7.01
N LEU A 153 2.75 10.55 -7.53
CA LEU A 153 3.96 11.27 -7.11
C LEU A 153 3.91 11.68 -5.63
N PHE A 154 2.71 12.04 -5.14
CA PHE A 154 2.52 12.41 -3.76
C PHE A 154 2.85 11.26 -2.79
N LEU A 155 2.67 9.99 -3.18
CA LEU A 155 2.95 8.83 -2.32
C LEU A 155 4.38 8.80 -1.77
N ILE A 156 5.35 9.30 -2.54
CA ILE A 156 6.77 9.32 -2.18
C ILE A 156 7.30 10.74 -1.95
N SER A 157 6.42 11.74 -1.88
CA SER A 157 6.81 13.07 -1.41
C SER A 157 7.01 13.06 0.11
N LYS A 158 7.78 14.02 0.61
CA LYS A 158 7.95 14.25 2.05
C LYS A 158 6.60 14.35 2.77
N GLU A 159 5.68 15.16 2.25
CA GLU A 159 4.37 15.37 2.86
C GLU A 159 3.49 14.12 2.79
N GLY A 160 3.55 13.36 1.68
CA GLY A 160 2.83 12.11 1.55
C GLY A 160 3.35 11.05 2.53
N TRP A 161 4.67 10.99 2.70
CA TRP A 161 5.31 10.11 3.67
C TRP A 161 4.92 10.45 5.11
N MET A 162 4.98 11.74 5.49
CA MET A 162 4.58 12.19 6.84
C MET A 162 3.11 11.85 7.16
N LYS A 163 2.26 11.79 6.14
CA LYS A 163 0.85 11.36 6.26
C LYS A 163 0.64 9.85 6.12
N SER A 164 1.70 9.05 6.00
CA SER A 164 1.63 7.59 5.79
C SER A 164 0.85 7.16 4.53
N THR A 165 0.73 8.04 3.53
CA THR A 165 -0.12 7.82 2.34
C THR A 165 0.34 6.62 1.51
N LEU A 166 1.63 6.29 1.50
CA LEU A 166 2.16 5.10 0.85
C LEU A 166 1.64 3.80 1.51
N TYR A 167 1.54 3.77 2.85
CA TYR A 167 0.99 2.63 3.58
C TYR A 167 -0.52 2.50 3.35
N ASP A 168 -1.25 3.63 3.32
CA ASP A 168 -2.68 3.65 3.02
C ASP A 168 -2.96 3.16 1.61
N PHE A 169 -2.18 3.62 0.63
CA PHE A 169 -2.26 3.18 -0.76
C PHE A 169 -2.00 1.68 -0.89
N LEU A 170 -0.94 1.17 -0.24
CA LEU A 170 -0.66 -0.27 -0.23
C LEU A 170 -1.82 -1.07 0.39
N SER A 171 -2.37 -0.59 1.50
CA SER A 171 -3.50 -1.23 2.18
C SER A 171 -4.74 -1.28 1.29
N GLN A 172 -5.04 -0.17 0.61
CA GLN A 172 -6.13 -0.10 -0.37
C GLN A 172 -5.89 -1.07 -1.54
N LYS A 173 -4.67 -1.10 -2.10
CA LYS A 173 -4.30 -2.02 -3.18
C LYS A 173 -4.46 -3.48 -2.77
N GLN A 174 -4.02 -3.84 -1.56
CA GLN A 174 -4.15 -5.20 -1.04
C GLN A 174 -5.62 -5.59 -0.80
N ALA A 175 -6.43 -4.66 -0.27
CA ALA A 175 -7.87 -4.88 -0.06
C ALA A 175 -8.64 -5.08 -1.39
N LEU A 176 -8.22 -4.38 -2.45
CA LEU A 176 -8.77 -4.51 -3.80
C LEU A 176 -8.16 -5.65 -4.62
N SER A 177 -7.20 -6.40 -4.05
CA SER A 177 -6.61 -7.53 -4.77
C SER A 177 -7.66 -8.60 -5.04
N ARG A 178 -7.57 -9.24 -6.21
CA ARG A 178 -8.48 -10.31 -6.62
C ARG A 178 -8.58 -11.41 -5.57
N PHE A 179 -7.46 -11.77 -4.93
CA PHE A 179 -7.38 -12.77 -3.87
C PHE A 179 -8.15 -12.34 -2.62
N PHE A 180 -8.01 -11.09 -2.19
CA PHE A 180 -8.71 -10.55 -1.04
C PHE A 180 -10.22 -10.46 -1.29
N LEU A 181 -10.63 -9.94 -2.44
CA LEU A 181 -12.04 -9.89 -2.84
C LEU A 181 -12.64 -11.30 -3.00
N GLY A 182 -11.91 -12.24 -3.60
CA GLY A 182 -12.34 -13.63 -3.71
C GLY A 182 -12.55 -14.30 -2.35
N ALA A 183 -11.59 -14.14 -1.43
CA ALA A 183 -11.71 -14.62 -0.06
C ALA A 183 -12.88 -13.96 0.70
N MET A 184 -13.12 -12.66 0.48
CA MET A 184 -14.27 -11.95 1.05
C MET A 184 -15.61 -12.46 0.50
N ILE A 185 -15.72 -12.70 -0.81
CA ILE A 185 -16.93 -13.24 -1.44
C ILE A 185 -17.28 -14.63 -0.89
N LEU A 186 -16.26 -15.47 -0.66
CA LEU A 186 -16.41 -16.81 -0.10
C LEU A 186 -16.59 -16.86 1.42
N SER A 187 -16.57 -15.70 2.10
CA SER A 187 -16.79 -15.62 3.54
C SER A 187 -18.25 -15.91 3.89
N ASP A 188 -18.47 -16.51 5.05
CA ASP A 188 -19.83 -16.91 5.45
C ASP A 188 -20.77 -15.70 5.52
N SER A 189 -20.30 -14.52 5.94
CA SER A 189 -21.12 -13.31 5.98
C SER A 189 -21.66 -12.92 4.60
N VAL A 190 -20.82 -12.94 3.56
CA VAL A 190 -21.23 -12.61 2.19
C VAL A 190 -22.10 -13.71 1.59
N ILE A 191 -21.75 -14.98 1.80
CA ILE A 191 -22.57 -16.12 1.35
C ILE A 191 -23.98 -16.07 1.97
N HIS A 192 -24.11 -15.68 3.24
CA HIS A 192 -25.41 -15.49 3.88
C HIS A 192 -26.20 -14.33 3.29
N VAL A 193 -25.53 -13.24 2.89
CA VAL A 193 -26.18 -12.14 2.18
C VAL A 193 -26.68 -12.62 0.82
N ILE A 194 -25.86 -13.30 0.03
CA ILE A 194 -26.27 -13.87 -1.27
C ILE A 194 -27.48 -14.79 -1.09
N LYS A 195 -27.44 -15.70 -0.10
CA LYS A 195 -28.56 -16.59 0.23
C LYS A 195 -29.84 -15.84 0.54
N ARG A 196 -29.76 -14.76 1.33
CA ARG A 196 -30.91 -13.94 1.70
C ARG A 196 -31.50 -13.26 0.48
N GLU A 197 -30.68 -12.69 -0.38
CA GLU A 197 -31.17 -12.02 -1.60
C GLU A 197 -31.76 -13.02 -2.60
N LEU A 198 -31.15 -14.22 -2.76
CA LEU A 198 -31.72 -15.29 -3.58
C LEU A 198 -33.09 -15.74 -3.08
N ARG A 199 -33.29 -15.86 -1.77
CA ARG A 199 -34.61 -16.21 -1.19
C ARG A 199 -35.69 -15.17 -1.45
N LYS A 200 -35.34 -13.89 -1.57
CA LYS A 200 -36.33 -12.85 -1.93
C LYS A 200 -36.80 -13.00 -3.37
N ILE A 201 -35.87 -13.36 -4.27
CA ILE A 201 -36.15 -13.52 -5.70
C ILE A 201 -36.82 -14.87 -5.98
N SER A 202 -36.50 -15.91 -5.19
CA SER A 202 -37.04 -17.27 -5.35
C SER A 202 -37.42 -17.88 -3.99
N PRO A 203 -38.58 -17.51 -3.42
CA PRO A 203 -38.99 -17.92 -2.07
C PRO A 203 -39.15 -19.43 -1.89
N ASP A 204 -39.58 -20.13 -2.94
CA ASP A 204 -39.91 -21.56 -2.90
C ASP A 204 -38.69 -22.47 -3.03
N ILE A 205 -37.51 -21.91 -3.33
CA ILE A 205 -36.29 -22.69 -3.55
C ILE A 205 -35.47 -22.79 -2.27
N LYS A 206 -35.28 -24.03 -1.80
CA LYS A 206 -34.38 -24.32 -0.68
C LYS A 206 -32.92 -24.35 -1.15
N ILE A 207 -32.23 -23.22 -0.97
CA ILE A 207 -30.80 -23.09 -1.25
C ILE A 207 -30.02 -23.09 0.07
N THR A 208 -28.98 -23.93 0.17
CA THR A 208 -28.06 -23.96 1.31
C THR A 208 -26.86 -23.04 1.10
N SER A 209 -26.21 -22.63 2.19
CA SER A 209 -25.01 -21.78 2.10
C SER A 209 -23.85 -22.53 1.42
N GLU A 210 -23.77 -23.84 1.62
CA GLU A 210 -22.76 -24.71 1.01
C GLU A 210 -22.92 -24.81 -0.51
N GLN A 211 -24.15 -24.97 -1.01
CA GLN A 211 -24.41 -24.96 -2.45
C GLN A 211 -23.97 -23.65 -3.11
N ILE A 212 -24.32 -22.51 -2.50
CA ILE A 212 -23.92 -21.18 -3.01
C ILE A 212 -22.40 -21.08 -3.03
N LYS A 213 -21.74 -21.46 -1.93
CA LYS A 213 -20.29 -21.39 -1.81
C LYS A 213 -19.60 -22.24 -2.87
N ASN A 214 -20.10 -23.45 -3.14
CA ASN A 214 -19.55 -24.34 -4.16
C ASN A 214 -19.71 -23.78 -5.57
N VAL A 215 -20.90 -23.26 -5.92
CA VAL A 215 -21.11 -22.61 -7.24
C VAL A 215 -20.20 -21.39 -7.39
N VAL A 216 -20.13 -20.53 -6.36
CA VAL A 216 -19.26 -19.35 -6.40
C VAL A 216 -17.79 -19.73 -6.53
N TYR A 217 -17.34 -20.77 -5.83
CA TYR A 217 -15.96 -21.24 -5.86
C TYR A 217 -15.58 -21.89 -7.20
N GLN A 218 -16.44 -22.76 -7.75
CA GLN A 218 -16.14 -23.59 -8.92
C GLN A 218 -16.49 -22.92 -10.25
N GLU A 219 -17.56 -22.12 -10.29
CA GLU A 219 -18.17 -21.65 -11.54
C GLU A 219 -18.06 -20.13 -11.72
N VAL A 220 -18.02 -19.35 -10.63
CA VAL A 220 -18.00 -17.88 -10.70
C VAL A 220 -16.58 -17.32 -10.58
N LEU A 221 -15.80 -17.81 -9.61
CA LEU A 221 -14.44 -17.35 -9.39
C LEU A 221 -13.46 -18.11 -10.29
N LYS A 222 -12.56 -17.36 -10.95
CA LYS A 222 -11.44 -17.97 -11.68
C LYS A 222 -10.54 -18.75 -10.72
N ARG A 223 -10.04 -19.92 -11.11
CA ARG A 223 -9.13 -20.75 -10.29
C ARG A 223 -7.96 -19.96 -9.71
N GLU A 224 -7.34 -19.11 -10.53
CA GLU A 224 -6.22 -18.23 -10.14
C GLU A 224 -6.54 -17.18 -9.05
N VAL A 225 -7.80 -17.04 -8.63
CA VAL A 225 -8.24 -16.17 -7.54
C VAL A 225 -8.34 -16.92 -6.22
N VAL A 226 -8.65 -18.22 -6.27
CA VAL A 226 -8.97 -19.05 -5.11
C VAL A 226 -7.90 -20.08 -4.77
N GLU A 227 -6.95 -20.31 -5.68
CA GLU A 227 -5.82 -21.22 -5.52
C GLU A 227 -4.48 -20.47 -5.43
N GLY A 228 -3.48 -21.12 -4.82
CA GLY A 228 -2.12 -20.61 -4.68
C GLY A 228 -1.84 -19.86 -3.37
N GLU A 229 -0.56 -19.55 -3.14
CA GLU A 229 -0.09 -18.96 -1.87
C GLU A 229 -0.79 -17.64 -1.52
N LYS A 230 -0.95 -16.75 -2.50
CA LYS A 230 -1.62 -15.45 -2.31
C LYS A 230 -3.11 -15.58 -1.95
N ALA A 231 -3.80 -16.58 -2.50
CA ALA A 231 -5.19 -16.85 -2.15
C ALA A 231 -5.31 -17.33 -0.69
N GLU A 232 -4.41 -18.21 -0.26
CA GLU A 232 -4.39 -18.73 1.10
C GLU A 232 -4.00 -17.65 2.13
N GLU A 233 -3.04 -16.78 1.79
CA GLU A 233 -2.71 -15.61 2.61
C GLU A 233 -3.90 -14.65 2.76
N ALA A 234 -4.59 -14.35 1.66
CA ALA A 234 -5.78 -13.50 1.67
C ALA A 234 -6.88 -14.10 2.54
N LYS A 235 -7.15 -15.40 2.41
CA LYS A 235 -8.12 -16.14 3.24
C LYS A 235 -7.79 -16.06 4.73
N LYS A 236 -6.52 -16.25 5.11
CA LYS A 236 -6.05 -16.08 6.50
C LYS A 236 -6.27 -14.65 7.00
N LYS A 237 -5.94 -13.64 6.19
CA LYS A 237 -6.13 -12.22 6.55
C LYS A 237 -7.61 -11.89 6.76
N VAL A 238 -8.48 -12.30 5.85
CA VAL A 238 -9.95 -12.11 5.93
C VAL A 238 -10.52 -12.77 7.19
N ASN A 239 -10.19 -14.04 7.44
CA ASN A 239 -10.67 -14.77 8.62
C ASN A 239 -10.21 -14.11 9.93
N LYS A 240 -8.97 -13.63 9.97
CA LYS A 240 -8.43 -12.90 11.14
C LYS A 240 -9.15 -11.57 11.36
N ALA A 241 -9.47 -10.83 10.29
CA ALA A 241 -10.21 -9.58 10.39
C ALA A 241 -11.66 -9.80 10.87
N LEU A 242 -12.36 -10.77 10.28
CA LEU A 242 -13.74 -11.12 10.65
C LEU A 242 -13.85 -11.64 12.08
N SER A 243 -12.89 -12.45 12.54
CA SER A 243 -12.88 -12.96 13.92
C SER A 243 -12.56 -11.88 14.96
N LYS A 244 -11.75 -10.88 14.64
CA LYS A 244 -11.57 -9.70 15.51
C LYS A 244 -12.87 -8.90 15.61
N PHE A 245 -13.55 -8.70 14.48
CA PHE A 245 -14.81 -7.95 14.45
C PHE A 245 -15.90 -8.65 15.27
N SER A 246 -16.04 -9.97 15.14
CA SER A 246 -17.00 -10.74 15.93
C SER A 246 -16.69 -10.68 17.43
N LYS A 247 -15.42 -10.83 17.83
CA LYS A 247 -15.00 -10.67 19.24
C LYS A 247 -15.30 -9.27 19.79
N SER A 248 -15.02 -8.21 19.03
CA SER A 248 -15.34 -6.83 19.46
C SER A 248 -16.84 -6.58 19.59
N LYS A 249 -17.67 -7.23 18.74
CA LYS A 249 -19.13 -7.13 18.80
C LYS A 249 -19.70 -7.88 20.00
N VAL A 250 -19.12 -9.02 20.37
CA VAL A 250 -19.48 -9.78 21.59
C VAL A 250 -19.11 -8.99 22.84
N ILE A 251 -17.91 -8.39 22.89
CA ILE A 251 -17.49 -7.56 24.03
C ILE A 251 -18.41 -6.35 24.19
N LYS A 252 -18.70 -5.61 23.12
CA LYS A 252 -19.65 -4.46 23.20
C LYS A 252 -21.04 -4.88 23.65
N LYS A 253 -21.53 -6.04 23.22
CA LYS A 253 -22.85 -6.57 23.62
C LYS A 253 -22.87 -7.00 25.10
N ASN A 254 -21.77 -7.54 25.61
CA ASN A 254 -21.67 -7.93 27.02
C ASN A 254 -21.58 -6.68 27.92
N VAL A 255 -20.80 -5.67 27.54
CA VAL A 255 -20.71 -4.40 28.29
C VAL A 255 -22.05 -3.68 28.32
N SER A 256 -22.78 -3.59 27.21
CA SER A 256 -24.12 -2.99 27.20
C SER A 256 -25.11 -3.76 28.07
N SER A 257 -25.02 -5.10 28.11
CA SER A 257 -25.89 -5.92 28.96
C SER A 257 -25.52 -5.87 30.45
N GLU A 258 -24.27 -5.55 30.80
CA GLU A 258 -23.86 -5.32 32.18
C GLU A 258 -24.27 -3.92 32.66
N GLU A 259 -24.17 -2.90 31.80
CA GLU A 259 -24.67 -1.54 32.07
C GLU A 259 -26.19 -1.50 32.26
N GLU A 260 -26.95 -2.24 31.45
CA GLU A 260 -28.41 -2.39 31.63
C GLU A 260 -28.78 -3.05 32.96
N LYS A 261 -28.04 -4.10 33.37
CA LYS A 261 -28.27 -4.78 34.67
C LYS A 261 -27.90 -3.92 35.87
N ILE A 262 -26.85 -3.11 35.78
CA ILE A 262 -26.46 -2.17 36.84
C ILE A 262 -27.52 -1.08 36.98
N ASN A 263 -28.03 -0.55 35.88
CA ASN A 263 -29.10 0.47 35.91
C ASN A 263 -30.42 -0.09 36.47
N GLU A 264 -30.80 -1.33 36.14
CA GLU A 264 -31.96 -2.00 36.75
C GLU A 264 -31.79 -2.27 38.25
N GLN A 265 -30.57 -2.58 38.72
CA GLN A 265 -30.29 -2.75 40.15
C GLN A 265 -30.32 -1.43 40.93
N VAL A 266 -29.86 -0.33 40.34
CA VAL A 266 -29.91 1.00 40.96
C VAL A 266 -31.35 1.49 41.08
N GLN A 267 -32.18 1.32 40.04
CA GLN A 267 -33.60 1.69 40.09
C GLN A 267 -34.42 0.87 41.09
N ASN A 268 -34.09 -0.42 41.27
CA ASN A 268 -34.79 -1.26 42.24
C ASN A 268 -34.38 -0.96 43.69
N ASN A 269 -33.15 -0.49 43.94
CA ASN A 269 -32.73 -0.09 45.29
C ASN A 269 -33.34 1.26 45.72
N GLU A 270 -33.55 2.19 44.79
CA GLU A 270 -34.22 3.48 45.07
C GLU A 270 -35.72 3.34 45.38
N GLN A 271 -36.37 2.24 45.00
CA GLN A 271 -37.79 1.98 45.30
C GLN A 271 -38.03 1.30 46.66
N VAL A 272 -36.98 0.80 47.33
CA VAL A 272 -37.10 0.08 48.62
C VAL A 272 -36.81 0.99 49.82
N GLU A 273 -36.23 2.17 49.62
CA GLU A 273 -35.96 3.17 50.66
C GLU A 273 -36.97 4.33 50.72
N GLY A 274 -38.08 4.24 49.97
CA GLY A 274 -39.16 5.25 49.92
C GLY A 274 -40.39 4.90 50.77
#